data_AF-A0A0F2NEP0-F1
#
_entry.id   AF-A0A0F2NEP0-F1
#
_cell.length_a   1.000
_cell.length_b   1.000
_cell.length_c   1.000
_cell.angle_alpha   90.00
_cell.angle_beta   90.00
_cell.angle_gamma   90.00
#
_symmetry.space_group_name_H-M   'P 1'
#
loop_
_entity.id
_entity.type
_entity.pdbx_description
1 polymer ?
#
loop_
_entity_poly.entity_id
_entity_poly.type
_entity_poly.pdbx_seq_one_letter_code
_entity_poly.pdbx_strand_id
1 'polypeptide(L)'
;MAGKKGMRRKVASRTARQQAWQSMQIFISFTTDDILATADIKNSNLNKYLTLLRRHGYVDETGQIGESGQLHYRKLFELVKDTGPTCPIAYRESGLRDLNTGEVFEPEEEEV
;
A
#
# COMPACT_ATOMS: atom_id res chain seq x y z
N MET A 1 18.01 -22.40 -24.84
CA MET A 1 18.35 -21.79 -23.54
C MET A 1 17.05 -21.41 -22.82
N ALA A 2 16.48 -22.33 -22.04
CA ALA A 2 15.22 -22.09 -21.33
C ALA A 2 15.47 -21.13 -20.16
N GLY A 3 14.85 -19.96 -20.20
CA GLY A 3 14.91 -18.97 -19.12
C GLY A 3 14.40 -19.57 -17.81
N LYS A 4 15.20 -19.47 -16.75
CA LYS A 4 14.89 -20.01 -15.42
C LYS A 4 13.58 -19.41 -14.89
N LYS A 5 12.51 -20.21 -14.96
CA LYS A 5 11.24 -20.01 -14.24
C LYS A 5 11.53 -20.02 -12.75
N GLY A 6 11.28 -18.91 -12.06
CA GLY A 6 11.17 -18.89 -10.60
C GLY A 6 12.23 -18.14 -9.80
N MET A 7 12.95 -17.16 -10.37
CA MET A 7 13.68 -16.22 -9.51
C MET A 7 12.68 -15.34 -8.75
N ARG A 8 12.26 -15.77 -7.56
CA ARG A 8 11.55 -14.92 -6.59
C ARG A 8 12.47 -13.72 -6.32
N ARG A 9 12.23 -12.59 -6.99
CA ARG A 9 12.88 -11.33 -6.62
C ARG A 9 12.49 -11.05 -5.18
N LYS A 10 13.45 -11.14 -4.26
CA LYS A 10 13.28 -10.51 -2.95
C LYS A 10 12.92 -9.07 -3.24
N VAL A 11 11.79 -8.59 -2.72
CA VAL A 11 11.48 -7.16 -2.78
C VAL A 11 12.65 -6.47 -2.11
N ALA A 12 13.40 -5.69 -2.89
CA ALA A 12 14.51 -4.96 -2.32
C ALA A 12 13.93 -4.09 -1.20
N SER A 13 14.51 -4.17 0.00
CA SER A 13 14.14 -3.37 1.16
C SER A 13 14.19 -1.85 0.94
N ARG A 14 14.57 -1.41 -0.27
CA ARG A 14 14.77 -0.02 -0.69
C ARG A 14 13.72 0.50 -1.67
N THR A 15 12.64 -0.22 -1.96
CA THR A 15 11.59 0.40 -2.79
C THR A 15 10.81 1.43 -1.98
N ALA A 16 10.41 2.52 -2.62
CA ALA A 16 9.60 3.57 -1.99
C ALA A 16 8.32 3.01 -1.32
N ARG A 17 7.68 2.01 -1.94
CA ARG A 17 6.48 1.35 -1.38
C ARG A 17 6.80 0.47 -0.17
N GLN A 18 7.97 -0.17 -0.16
CA GLN A 18 8.43 -0.94 0.98
C GLN A 18 8.70 -0.05 2.20
N GLN A 19 9.29 1.13 2.00
CA GLN A 19 9.47 2.13 3.07
C GLN A 19 8.13 2.68 3.56
N ALA A 20 7.20 2.96 2.63
CA ALA A 20 5.86 3.39 2.98
C ALA A 20 5.14 2.32 3.82
N TRP A 21 5.19 1.05 3.41
CA TRP A 21 4.62 -0.08 4.15
C TRP A 21 5.19 -0.19 5.57
N GLN A 22 6.52 -0.13 5.71
CA GLN A 22 7.16 -0.14 7.02
C GLN A 22 6.72 1.03 7.90
N SER A 23 6.55 2.23 7.32
CA SER A 23 6.06 3.39 8.03
C SER A 23 4.62 3.17 8.52
N MET A 24 3.76 2.60 7.68
CA MET A 24 2.37 2.26 8.05
C MET A 24 2.33 1.24 9.20
N GLN A 25 3.20 0.23 9.18
CA GLN A 25 3.30 -0.75 10.27
C GLN A 25 3.74 -0.12 11.61
N ILE A 26 4.61 0.90 11.57
CA ILE A 26 5.07 1.60 12.77
C ILE A 26 3.96 2.51 13.33
N PHE A 27 3.30 3.28 12.47
CA PHE A 27 2.30 4.25 12.91
C PHE A 27 0.96 3.62 13.28
N ILE A 28 0.56 2.53 12.59
CA ILE A 28 -0.75 1.86 12.67
C ILE A 28 -1.89 2.77 12.18
N SER A 29 -2.02 3.98 12.74
CA SER A 29 -2.90 5.06 12.26
C SER A 29 -2.05 6.23 11.77
N PHE A 30 -2.31 6.72 10.57
CA PHE A 30 -1.45 7.72 9.91
C PHE A 30 -2.21 8.58 8.92
N THR A 31 -1.63 9.72 8.58
CA THR A 31 -2.02 10.55 7.43
C THR A 31 -1.06 10.32 6.25
N THR A 32 -1.43 10.80 5.06
CA THR A 32 -0.51 10.80 3.91
C THR A 32 0.77 11.58 4.20
N ASP A 33 0.67 12.67 4.95
CA ASP A 33 1.81 13.54 5.26
C ASP A 33 2.81 12.83 6.17
N ASP A 34 2.34 12.02 7.12
CA ASP A 34 3.19 11.24 8.02
C ASP A 34 4.05 10.24 7.24
N ILE A 35 3.44 9.54 6.26
CA ILE A 35 4.14 8.59 5.41
C ILE A 35 5.12 9.28 4.45
N LEU A 36 4.74 10.45 3.91
CA LEU A 36 5.64 11.23 3.05
C LEU A 36 6.84 11.80 3.82
N ALA A 37 6.70 12.01 5.13
CA ALA A 37 7.80 12.46 5.98
C ALA A 37 8.82 11.36 6.28
N THR A 38 8.40 10.08 6.30
CA THR A 38 9.27 8.96 6.68
C THR A 38 9.74 8.10 5.52
N ALA A 39 9.02 8.10 4.39
CA ALA A 39 9.35 7.31 3.21
C ALA A 39 9.70 8.19 2.01
N ASP A 40 10.71 7.78 1.24
CA ASP A 40 11.08 8.45 -0.01
C ASP A 40 10.13 8.03 -1.15
N ILE A 41 8.87 8.45 -1.03
CA ILE A 41 7.80 8.14 -1.98
C ILE A 41 7.13 9.41 -2.47
N LYS A 42 6.88 9.49 -3.79
CA LYS A 42 6.10 10.58 -4.36
C LYS A 42 4.64 10.47 -3.92
N ASN A 43 4.01 11.60 -3.61
CA ASN A 43 2.60 11.67 -3.23
C ASN A 43 1.66 10.92 -4.21
N SER A 44 1.86 11.11 -5.52
CA SER A 44 1.06 10.38 -6.53
C SER A 44 1.25 8.86 -6.52
N ASN A 45 2.44 8.37 -6.16
CA ASN A 45 2.71 6.93 -6.01
C ASN A 45 2.11 6.40 -4.71
N LEU A 46 2.20 7.17 -3.62
CA LEU A 46 1.58 6.84 -2.34
C LEU A 46 0.06 6.73 -2.47
N ASN A 47 -0.61 7.70 -3.08
CA ASN A 47 -2.07 7.66 -3.27
C ASN A 47 -2.50 6.43 -4.07
N LYS A 48 -1.83 6.12 -5.18
CA LYS A 48 -2.11 4.91 -5.96
C LYS A 48 -1.92 3.65 -5.13
N TYR A 49 -0.90 3.64 -4.27
CA TYR A 49 -0.62 2.50 -3.41
C TYR A 49 -1.67 2.34 -2.31
N LEU A 50 -2.07 3.43 -1.65
CA LEU A 50 -3.15 3.43 -0.66
C LEU A 50 -4.49 3.01 -1.26
N THR A 51 -4.83 3.49 -2.46
CA THR A 51 -6.04 3.06 -3.17
C THR A 51 -6.04 1.54 -3.41
N LEU A 52 -4.89 0.99 -3.83
CA LEU A 52 -4.75 -0.45 -4.03
C LEU A 52 -4.89 -1.22 -2.71
N LEU A 53 -4.19 -0.80 -1.65
CA LEU A 53 -4.27 -1.45 -0.33
C LEU A 53 -5.69 -1.40 0.23
N ARG A 54 -6.37 -0.26 0.07
CA ARG A 54 -7.75 -0.08 0.54
C ARG A 54 -8.74 -0.95 -0.21
N ARG A 55 -8.61 -1.04 -1.54
CA ARG A 55 -9.46 -1.93 -2.36
C ARG A 55 -9.38 -3.39 -1.88
N HIS A 56 -8.22 -3.82 -1.39
CA HIS A 56 -7.97 -5.18 -0.92
C HIS A 56 -8.05 -5.33 0.61
N GLY A 57 -8.55 -4.33 1.33
CA GLY A 57 -8.80 -4.40 2.78
C GLY A 57 -7.56 -4.38 3.68
N TYR A 58 -6.41 -3.94 3.18
CA TYR A 58 -5.20 -3.81 3.99
C TYR A 58 -5.17 -2.53 4.81
N VAL A 59 -5.73 -1.45 4.26
CA VAL A 59 -5.81 -0.12 4.88
C VAL A 59 -7.24 0.36 4.77
N ASP A 60 -7.74 1.07 5.77
CA ASP A 60 -9.04 1.74 5.68
C ASP A 60 -8.94 3.23 6.02
N GLU A 61 -9.88 4.02 5.51
CA GLU A 61 -10.02 5.44 5.83
C GLU A 61 -10.94 5.56 7.05
N THR A 62 -10.35 5.76 8.24
CA THR A 62 -11.07 5.76 9.51
C THR A 62 -11.63 7.12 9.90
N GLY A 63 -11.22 8.18 9.21
CA GLY A 63 -11.77 9.51 9.42
C GLY A 63 -10.95 10.61 8.76
N GLN A 64 -11.01 11.78 9.38
CA GLN A 64 -10.33 12.97 8.89
C GLN A 64 -9.91 13.88 10.06
N ILE A 65 -8.85 14.64 9.83
CA ILE A 65 -8.44 15.78 10.67
C ILE A 65 -8.89 17.05 9.97
N GLY A 66 -9.58 17.91 10.71
CA GLY A 66 -10.14 19.15 10.20
C GLY A 66 -11.43 18.95 9.40
N GLU A 67 -11.97 20.05 8.91
CA GLU A 67 -13.18 20.05 8.08
C GLU A 67 -12.83 20.04 6.59
N SER A 68 -13.71 19.42 5.80
CA SER A 68 -13.56 19.40 4.34
C SER A 68 -13.54 20.83 3.79
N GLY A 69 -12.58 21.13 2.92
CA GLY A 69 -12.39 22.47 2.33
C GLY A 69 -11.48 23.41 3.13
N GLN A 70 -10.99 23.00 4.31
CA GLN A 70 -9.97 23.75 5.05
C GLN A 70 -8.54 23.42 4.59
N LEU A 71 -7.63 24.37 4.78
CA LEU A 71 -6.21 24.23 4.42
C LEU A 71 -5.51 23.06 5.13
N HIS A 72 -6.02 22.63 6.29
CA HIS A 72 -5.42 21.59 7.13
C HIS A 72 -6.20 20.27 7.08
N TYR A 73 -7.06 20.10 6.08
CA TYR A 73 -7.79 18.86 5.86
C TYR A 73 -6.83 17.72 5.55
N ARG A 74 -6.89 16.65 6.36
CA ARG A 74 -6.13 15.42 6.15
C ARG A 74 -7.02 14.20 6.34
N LYS A 75 -6.90 13.22 5.44
CA LYS A 75 -7.51 11.90 5.63
C LYS A 75 -6.70 11.10 6.65
N LEU A 76 -7.40 10.46 7.57
CA LEU A 76 -6.83 9.50 8.50
C LEU A 76 -7.04 8.10 7.95
N PHE A 77 -5.94 7.35 7.92
CA PHE A 77 -5.90 5.96 7.50
C PHE A 77 -5.45 5.09 8.66
N GLU A 78 -5.91 3.85 8.68
CA GLU A 78 -5.47 2.83 9.62
C GLU A 78 -5.07 1.56 8.87
N LEU A 79 -3.99 0.93 9.31
CA LEU A 79 -3.54 -0.36 8.83
C LEU A 79 -4.39 -1.46 9.46
N VAL A 80 -5.29 -2.04 8.68
CA VAL A 80 -6.23 -3.08 9.13
C VAL A 80 -5.59 -4.47 9.11
N LYS A 81 -4.78 -4.77 8.08
CA LYS A 81 -4.16 -6.08 7.90
C LYS A 81 -2.64 -5.94 7.77
N ASP A 82 -1.93 -6.30 8.83
CA ASP A 82 -0.48 -6.50 8.76
C ASP A 82 -0.16 -7.97 8.46
N THR A 83 0.38 -8.23 7.27
CA THR A 83 0.76 -9.56 6.82
C THR A 83 2.24 -9.87 6.96
N GLY A 84 3.06 -8.90 7.41
CA GLY A 84 4.48 -9.11 7.67
C GLY A 84 5.40 -8.07 7.00
N PRO A 85 6.72 -8.37 6.95
CA PRO A 85 7.72 -7.35 6.63
C PRO A 85 7.76 -6.98 5.15
N THR A 86 7.27 -7.80 4.23
CA THR A 86 7.30 -7.51 2.79
C THR A 86 6.04 -6.77 2.37
N CYS A 87 6.16 -5.65 1.66
CA CYS A 87 4.99 -4.90 1.23
C CYS A 87 4.16 -5.71 0.20
N PRO A 88 2.82 -5.68 0.28
CA PRO A 88 1.97 -6.19 -0.79
C PRO A 88 2.27 -5.46 -2.10
N ILE A 89 2.34 -6.20 -3.21
CA ILE A 89 2.68 -5.66 -4.52
C ILE A 89 1.48 -5.64 -5.45
N ALA A 90 1.40 -4.64 -6.33
CA ALA A 90 0.43 -4.65 -7.42
C ALA A 90 0.65 -5.88 -8.31
N TYR A 91 -0.45 -6.53 -8.68
CA TYR A 91 -0.46 -7.72 -9.51
C TYR A 91 -1.47 -7.54 -10.64
N ARG A 92 -1.03 -7.66 -11.89
CA ARG A 92 -1.84 -7.33 -13.08
C ARG A 92 -2.38 -5.88 -12.98
N GLU A 93 -3.54 -5.59 -13.58
CA GLU A 93 -4.06 -4.22 -13.70
C GLU A 93 -4.55 -3.64 -12.38
N SER A 94 -5.23 -4.45 -11.56
CA SER A 94 -5.86 -3.99 -10.30
C SER A 94 -5.78 -5.02 -9.16
N GLY A 95 -5.15 -6.16 -9.40
CA GLY A 95 -4.95 -7.18 -8.39
C GLY A 95 -3.82 -6.81 -7.43
N LEU A 96 -3.76 -7.55 -6.33
CA LEU A 96 -2.75 -7.39 -5.30
C LEU A 96 -2.20 -8.75 -4.93
N ARG A 97 -0.89 -8.85 -4.84
CA ARG A 97 -0.21 -10.05 -4.40
C ARG A 97 0.51 -9.77 -3.10
N ASP A 98 0.12 -10.51 -2.08
CA ASP A 98 0.83 -10.56 -0.82
C ASP A 98 2.01 -11.53 -0.94
N LEU A 99 3.20 -11.08 -0.58
CA LEU A 99 4.41 -11.89 -0.65
C LEU A 99 4.74 -12.61 0.66
N ASN A 100 4.11 -12.20 1.77
CA ASN A 100 4.25 -12.85 3.06
C ASN A 100 3.30 -14.05 3.17
N THR A 101 2.01 -13.88 2.83
CA THR A 101 1.01 -14.97 2.87
C THR A 101 0.99 -15.79 1.58
N GLY A 102 1.41 -15.19 0.46
CA GLY A 102 1.29 -15.80 -0.87
C GLY A 102 -0.09 -15.64 -1.51
N GLU A 103 -1.02 -14.95 -0.84
CA GLU A 103 -2.35 -14.64 -1.34
C GLU A 103 -2.27 -13.75 -2.59
N VAL A 104 -3.10 -14.05 -3.57
CA VAL A 104 -3.28 -13.25 -4.77
C VAL A 104 -4.75 -12.87 -4.82
N PHE A 105 -5.00 -11.57 -4.74
CA PHE A 105 -6.29 -10.97 -4.98
C PHE A 105 -6.36 -10.63 -6.47
N GLU A 106 -7.23 -11.35 -7.19
CA GLU A 106 -7.48 -11.05 -8.59
C GLU A 106 -8.32 -9.77 -8.71
N PRO A 107 -8.23 -9.04 -9.84
CA PRO A 107 -9.24 -8.06 -10.18
C PRO A 107 -10.61 -8.74 -10.05
N GLU A 108 -11.49 -8.25 -9.19
CA GLU A 108 -12.91 -8.47 -9.47
C GLU A 108 -13.17 -7.75 -10.80
N GLU A 109 -13.46 -8.55 -11.83
CA GLU A 109 -13.94 -8.08 -13.13
C GLU A 109 -15.25 -7.33 -12.84
N GLU A 110 -15.13 -6.04 -12.60
CA GLU A 110 -16.27 -5.15 -12.51
C GLU A 110 -16.79 -5.05 -13.96
N GLU A 111 -17.71 -5.96 -14.32
CA GLU A 111 -18.46 -5.91 -15.57
C GLU A 111 -19.08 -4.51 -15.68
N VAL A 112 -18.71 -3.81 -16.75
CA VAL A 112 -19.15 -2.45 -17.12
C VAL A 112 -20.57 -2.48 -17.67
#